data_AF-A0A7R9JPC7-F1
#
_entry.id   AF-A0A7R9JPC7-F1
#
_cell.length_a   1.000
_cell.length_b   1.000
_cell.length_c   1.000
_cell.angle_alpha   90.00
_cell.angle_beta   90.00
_cell.angle_gamma   90.00
#
_symmetry.space_group_name_H-M   'P 1'
#
loop_
_entity.id
_entity.type
_entity.pdbx_description
1 polymer ?
#
loop_
_entity_poly.entity_id
_entity_poly.type
_entity_poly.pdbx_seq_one_letter_code
_entity_poly.pdbx_strand_id
1 'polypeptide(L)'
;MSCHGCATSFGFFNREHGCPSCGFSYCNKCLQFKCELSKLGPGQHKVCRECSEHGGQPPKRHYEPPAALIRRLESLENPAGPPITVYTPNPRMVELKSGLEEPDRQIAERLEKLRADRKKGPAPTEEEVVSRLARLRGQSYIPANTKLANALVVLSSTTEDGEIEPTYTAPDTRTDQEKADSLLNQFAEEKQLLDKLPSPEQEIAERLNKLRRESTSPQDEVTALMRQLSTQSGSAHSGKDVQDCPGAAESQDVSMESDGENEEVMARKIMASALLEAELDKKAGVLVGSSSEELSDSDKEDKSESPWCIICNEDATLQCTDCDGDLYCNECFSKGHREWGMTDHKARPFNH
;
A
#
# COMPACT_ATOMS: atom_id res chain seq x y z
N MET A 1 24.50 26.06 20.79
CA MET A 1 25.50 25.16 21.40
C MET A 1 25.81 25.64 22.82
N SER A 2 26.03 24.71 23.76
CA SER A 2 26.32 25.00 25.16
C SER A 2 27.26 23.94 25.75
N CYS A 3 27.95 24.27 26.84
CA CYS A 3 28.93 23.39 27.48
C CYS A 3 28.28 22.12 28.04
N HIS A 4 28.68 20.95 27.53
CA HIS A 4 28.15 19.64 27.94
C HIS A 4 28.28 19.37 29.46
N GLY A 5 29.29 19.95 30.12
CA GLY A 5 29.52 19.78 31.56
C GLY A 5 28.89 20.83 32.49
N CYS A 6 28.30 21.91 31.98
CA CYS A 6 27.70 22.96 32.83
C CYS A 6 26.54 23.76 32.20
N ALA A 7 25.99 23.30 31.07
CA ALA A 7 24.88 23.89 30.30
C ALA A 7 25.04 25.36 29.84
N THR A 8 26.16 26.03 30.18
CA THR A 8 26.39 27.44 29.83
C THR A 8 26.52 27.62 28.32
N SER A 9 25.77 28.56 27.75
CA SER A 9 25.86 28.92 26.33
C SER A 9 27.24 29.46 25.94
N PHE A 10 27.67 29.10 24.74
CA PHE A 10 28.87 29.66 24.13
C PHE A 10 28.59 31.02 23.50
N GLY A 11 29.61 31.86 23.42
CA GLY A 11 29.50 33.23 22.90
C GLY A 11 30.82 33.99 23.07
N PHE A 12 30.80 35.31 22.85
CA PHE A 12 32.03 36.14 22.80
C PHE A 12 32.93 35.98 24.04
N PHE A 13 32.33 35.93 25.24
CA PHE A 13 33.06 35.76 26.51
C PHE A 13 33.31 34.29 26.89
N ASN A 14 32.50 33.35 26.39
CA ASN A 14 32.59 31.91 26.68
C ASN A 14 32.91 31.16 25.39
N ARG A 15 34.19 31.06 25.06
CA ARG A 15 34.65 30.27 23.90
C ARG A 15 34.41 28.78 24.09
N GLU A 16 34.11 28.13 22.96
CA GLU A 16 33.89 26.70 22.84
C GLU A 16 35.22 25.95 22.69
N HIS A 17 35.39 24.84 23.43
CA HIS A 17 36.57 23.98 23.36
C HIS A 17 36.15 22.51 23.34
N GLY A 18 36.50 21.77 22.29
CA GLY A 18 36.25 20.32 22.19
C GLY A 18 37.17 19.50 23.10
N CYS A 19 36.64 18.42 23.69
CA CYS A 19 37.45 17.46 24.41
C CYS A 19 38.06 16.42 23.45
N PRO A 20 39.40 16.23 23.40
CA PRO A 20 40.06 15.30 22.47
C PRO A 20 39.85 13.80 22.79
N SER A 21 39.09 13.46 23.85
CA SER A 21 38.75 12.07 24.22
C SER A 21 37.31 11.69 23.85
N CYS A 22 36.33 12.57 24.12
CA CYS A 22 34.90 12.32 23.87
C CYS A 22 34.26 13.18 22.77
N GLY A 23 34.98 14.14 22.17
CA GLY A 23 34.48 15.00 21.10
C GLY A 23 33.51 16.11 21.53
N PHE A 24 32.79 15.95 22.65
CA PHE A 24 31.87 16.96 23.17
C PHE A 24 32.57 18.29 23.49
N SER A 25 31.80 19.38 23.41
CA SER A 25 32.29 20.73 23.65
C SER A 25 32.02 21.25 25.07
N TYR A 26 33.01 21.98 25.57
CA TYR A 26 33.09 22.45 26.95
C TYR A 26 33.61 23.89 27.00
N CYS A 27 33.29 24.61 28.08
CA CYS A 27 33.94 25.88 28.38
C CYS A 27 35.32 25.65 29.02
N ASN A 28 36.20 26.65 28.99
CA ASN A 28 37.56 26.57 29.53
C ASN A 28 37.62 26.16 31.03
N LYS A 29 36.55 26.42 31.81
CA LYS A 29 36.43 25.98 33.22
C LYS A 29 36.18 24.47 33.35
N CYS A 30 35.46 23.86 32.41
CA CYS A 30 35.18 22.43 32.40
C CYS A 30 36.28 21.61 31.70
N LEU A 31 37.01 22.21 30.76
CA LEU A 31 38.14 21.58 30.03
C LEU A 31 39.51 21.92 30.65
N GLN A 32 39.62 21.80 31.97
CA GLN A 32 40.83 22.15 32.74
C GLN A 32 41.69 20.95 33.17
N PHE A 33 41.13 19.74 33.12
CA PHE A 33 41.79 18.51 33.58
C PHE A 33 42.84 18.05 32.55
N LYS A 34 43.88 17.36 33.01
CA LYS A 34 44.97 16.86 32.14
C LYS A 34 44.99 15.34 32.14
N CYS A 35 45.05 14.74 30.95
CA CYS A 35 45.20 13.31 30.77
C CYS A 35 46.14 13.04 29.59
N GLU A 36 46.89 11.94 29.67
CA GLU A 36 47.73 11.46 28.56
C GLU A 36 46.86 10.56 27.68
N LEU A 37 46.76 10.89 26.39
CA LEU A 37 45.81 10.24 25.47
C LEU A 37 46.57 9.38 24.46
N SER A 38 46.51 8.06 24.63
CA SER A 38 47.17 7.08 23.73
C SER A 38 46.79 7.23 22.25
N LYS A 39 45.66 7.90 21.95
CA LYS A 39 45.18 8.20 20.59
C LYS A 39 45.83 9.43 19.94
N LEU A 40 46.44 10.34 20.71
CA LEU A 40 46.92 11.65 20.23
C LEU A 40 48.44 11.84 20.35
N GLY A 41 49.16 10.84 20.87
CA GLY A 41 50.61 10.84 21.03
C GLY A 41 51.07 11.04 22.48
N PRO A 42 52.40 11.02 22.73
CA PRO A 42 52.97 11.20 24.06
C PRO A 42 52.89 12.67 24.49
N GLY A 43 51.83 13.03 25.22
CA GLY A 43 51.64 14.37 25.76
C GLY A 43 50.43 14.50 26.68
N GLN A 44 50.45 15.51 27.57
CA GLN A 44 49.33 15.83 28.45
C GLN A 44 48.33 16.74 27.73
N HIS A 45 47.16 16.20 27.39
CA HIS A 45 46.09 16.94 26.73
C HIS A 45 45.05 17.43 27.74
N LYS A 46 44.45 18.60 27.46
CA LYS A 46 43.30 19.10 28.22
C LYS A 46 42.06 18.28 27.89
N VAL A 47 41.39 17.74 28.90
CA VAL A 47 40.17 16.93 28.79
C VAL A 47 39.08 17.43 29.75
N CYS A 48 37.85 16.95 29.54
CA CYS A 48 36.77 17.16 30.50
C CYS A 48 36.93 16.24 31.72
N ARG A 49 36.13 16.50 32.77
CA ARG A 49 36.19 15.75 34.03
C ARG A 49 36.03 14.23 33.82
N GLU A 50 34.96 13.82 33.14
CA GLU A 50 34.65 12.40 32.90
C GLU A 50 35.80 11.67 32.19
N CYS A 51 36.35 12.25 31.13
CA CYS A 51 37.49 11.67 30.41
C CYS A 51 38.80 11.67 31.23
N SER A 52 38.94 12.56 32.21
CA SER A 52 40.07 12.52 33.16
C SER A 52 39.92 11.40 34.19
N GLU A 53 38.69 11.12 34.63
CA GLU A 53 38.37 10.04 35.57
C GLU A 53 38.44 8.67 34.89
N HIS A 54 38.09 8.58 33.60
CA HIS A 54 38.12 7.35 32.78
C HIS A 54 39.43 7.15 31.97
N GLY A 55 40.55 7.76 32.40
CA GLY A 55 41.87 7.52 31.81
C GLY A 55 41.97 7.78 30.30
N GLY A 56 41.27 8.79 29.81
CA GLY A 56 41.28 9.18 28.40
C GLY A 56 40.36 8.36 27.48
N GLN A 57 39.63 7.37 28.01
CA GLN A 57 38.59 6.67 27.26
C GLN A 57 37.24 7.40 27.39
N PRO A 58 36.46 7.55 26.31
CA PRO A 58 35.08 8.02 26.42
C PRO A 58 34.23 6.95 27.12
N PRO A 59 33.27 7.34 27.99
CA PRO A 59 32.41 6.36 28.66
C PRO A 59 31.55 5.64 27.62
N LYS A 60 31.62 4.30 27.60
CA LYS A 60 30.77 3.45 26.76
C LYS A 60 29.33 3.52 27.27
N ARG A 61 28.55 4.49 26.78
CA ARG A 61 27.10 4.51 27.00
C ARG A 61 26.48 3.37 26.21
N HIS A 62 26.13 2.29 26.90
CA HIS A 62 25.30 1.24 26.34
C HIS A 62 23.92 1.84 26.05
N TYR A 63 23.62 2.02 24.77
CA TYR A 63 22.29 2.40 24.31
C TYR A 63 21.48 1.11 24.17
N GLU A 64 20.82 0.70 25.25
CA GLU A 64 19.83 -0.38 25.17
C GLU A 64 18.64 0.13 24.34
N PRO A 65 18.16 -0.61 23.33
CA PRO A 65 17.02 -0.17 22.53
C PRO A 65 15.76 -0.05 23.40
N PRO A 66 14.83 0.87 23.09
CA PRO A 66 13.62 1.07 23.89
C PRO A 66 12.86 -0.25 24.11
N ALA A 67 12.39 -0.50 25.34
CA ALA A 67 11.77 -1.78 25.69
C ALA A 67 10.54 -2.15 24.82
N ALA A 68 9.84 -1.16 24.25
CA ALA A 68 8.79 -1.37 23.26
C ALA A 68 9.31 -1.94 21.93
N LEU A 69 10.50 -1.52 21.47
CA LEU A 69 11.16 -2.06 20.29
C LEU A 69 11.62 -3.50 20.54
N ILE A 70 12.23 -3.78 21.71
CA ILE A 70 12.62 -5.14 22.11
C ILE A 70 11.42 -6.08 22.08
N ARG A 71 10.32 -5.74 22.78
CA ARG A 71 9.08 -6.55 22.79
C ARG A 71 8.47 -6.74 21.41
N ARG A 72 8.62 -5.76 20.51
CA ARG A 72 8.12 -5.85 19.14
C ARG A 72 8.96 -6.79 18.29
N LEU A 73 10.28 -6.81 18.47
CA LEU A 73 11.19 -7.77 17.86
C LEU A 73 10.94 -9.19 18.40
N GLU A 74 10.87 -9.36 19.73
CA GLU A 74 10.50 -10.64 20.38
C GLU A 74 9.14 -11.18 19.88
N SER A 75 8.19 -10.30 19.54
CA SER A 75 6.88 -10.66 18.98
C SER A 75 6.90 -10.97 17.47
N LEU A 76 7.93 -10.53 16.75
CA LEU A 76 8.14 -10.81 15.32
C LEU A 76 9.00 -12.07 15.11
N GLU A 77 9.99 -12.29 15.98
CA GLU A 77 10.93 -13.42 15.95
C GLU A 77 10.33 -14.71 16.55
N ASN A 78 9.11 -14.67 17.09
CA ASN A 78 8.42 -15.82 17.66
C ASN A 78 7.31 -16.37 16.73
N PRO A 79 7.63 -17.31 15.81
CA PRO A 79 6.64 -17.93 14.92
C PRO A 79 5.61 -18.82 15.63
N ALA A 80 5.77 -19.10 16.93
CA ALA A 80 4.76 -19.77 17.75
C ALA A 80 3.78 -18.79 18.43
N GLY A 81 4.01 -17.48 18.32
CA GLY A 81 3.05 -16.47 18.73
C GLY A 81 1.79 -16.52 17.84
N PRO A 82 0.58 -16.42 18.41
CA PRO A 82 -0.62 -16.25 17.58
C PRO A 82 -0.50 -14.93 16.79
N PRO A 83 -0.84 -14.90 15.49
CA PRO A 83 -0.76 -13.67 14.69
C PRO A 83 -1.61 -12.58 15.33
N ILE A 84 -1.19 -11.31 15.19
CA ILE A 84 -1.81 -10.13 15.84
C ILE A 84 -3.32 -10.11 15.56
N THR A 85 -4.10 -10.63 16.50
CA THR A 85 -5.55 -10.80 16.36
C THR A 85 -6.26 -9.58 16.91
N VAL A 86 -6.53 -8.62 16.02
CA VAL A 86 -7.38 -7.43 16.26
C VAL A 86 -8.74 -7.80 16.88
N TYR A 87 -9.20 -9.04 16.67
CA TYR A 87 -10.45 -9.59 17.19
C TYR A 87 -10.19 -10.82 18.08
N THR A 88 -9.67 -10.59 19.29
CA THR A 88 -9.60 -11.60 20.36
C THR A 88 -10.97 -11.80 21.01
N PRO A 89 -11.32 -13.03 21.46
CA PRO A 89 -12.62 -13.36 22.06
C PRO A 89 -12.77 -12.80 23.49
N ASN A 90 -12.87 -11.48 23.59
CA ASN A 90 -13.12 -10.74 24.84
C ASN A 90 -14.63 -10.63 25.12
N PRO A 91 -15.08 -10.49 26.38
CA PRO A 91 -16.51 -10.34 26.72
C PRO A 91 -17.17 -9.16 25.98
N ARG A 92 -16.43 -8.06 25.77
CA ARG A 92 -16.88 -6.91 24.97
C ARG A 92 -17.28 -7.26 23.52
N MET A 93 -16.71 -8.32 22.92
CA MET A 93 -17.16 -8.79 21.60
C MET A 93 -18.49 -9.55 21.66
N VAL A 94 -18.91 -10.07 22.81
CA VAL A 94 -20.22 -10.71 22.98
C VAL A 94 -21.31 -9.64 23.08
N GLU A 95 -21.05 -8.56 23.81
CA GLU A 95 -21.92 -7.36 23.83
C GLU A 95 -22.02 -6.73 22.44
N LEU A 96 -20.90 -6.52 21.74
CA LEU A 96 -20.92 -5.99 20.37
C LEU A 96 -21.72 -6.87 19.40
N LYS A 97 -21.61 -8.20 19.48
CA LYS A 97 -22.46 -9.13 18.69
C LYS A 97 -23.95 -9.05 19.02
N SER A 98 -24.32 -8.61 20.23
CA SER A 98 -25.72 -8.51 20.66
C SER A 98 -26.43 -7.25 20.15
N GLY A 99 -25.67 -6.24 19.70
CA GLY A 99 -26.19 -5.02 19.07
C GLY A 99 -26.21 -5.04 17.54
N LEU A 100 -25.86 -6.17 16.90
CA LEU A 100 -25.91 -6.32 15.44
C LEU A 100 -27.30 -6.77 14.98
N GLU A 101 -27.66 -6.38 13.75
CA GLU A 101 -28.83 -6.95 13.08
C GLU A 101 -28.65 -8.45 12.80
N GLU A 102 -29.76 -9.16 12.63
CA GLU A 102 -29.77 -10.62 12.41
C GLU A 102 -28.86 -11.12 11.26
N PRO A 103 -28.78 -10.50 10.06
CA PRO A 103 -27.84 -10.95 9.03
C PRO A 103 -26.37 -10.80 9.47
N ASP A 104 -26.02 -9.68 10.10
CA ASP A 104 -24.65 -9.42 10.55
C ASP A 104 -24.23 -10.31 11.72
N ARG A 105 -25.18 -10.62 12.62
CA ARG A 105 -25.00 -11.61 13.68
C ARG A 105 -24.70 -13.00 13.10
N GLN A 106 -25.44 -13.44 12.07
CA GLN A 106 -25.18 -14.70 11.37
C GLN A 106 -23.85 -14.69 10.61
N ILE A 107 -23.43 -13.56 10.03
CA ILE A 107 -22.11 -13.40 9.41
C ILE A 107 -21.01 -13.51 10.47
N ALA A 108 -21.15 -12.85 11.62
CA ALA A 108 -20.19 -12.91 12.73
C ALA A 108 -20.04 -14.34 13.29
N GLU A 109 -21.14 -15.05 13.53
CA GLU A 109 -21.15 -16.45 13.97
C GLU A 109 -20.52 -17.39 12.92
N ARG A 110 -20.81 -17.19 11.63
CA ARG A 110 -20.20 -17.95 10.53
C ARG A 110 -18.68 -17.73 10.45
N LEU A 111 -18.22 -16.48 10.58
CA LEU A 111 -16.80 -16.14 10.58
C LEU A 111 -16.06 -16.68 11.80
N GLU A 112 -16.70 -16.67 12.97
CA GLU A 112 -16.16 -17.26 14.19
C GLU A 112 -16.03 -18.79 14.09
N LYS A 113 -17.05 -19.46 13.54
CA LYS A 113 -17.00 -20.90 13.25
C LYS A 113 -15.88 -21.24 12.28
N LEU A 114 -15.75 -20.50 11.18
CA LEU A 114 -14.64 -20.67 10.22
C LEU A 114 -13.26 -20.42 10.84
N ARG A 115 -13.12 -19.47 11.77
CA ARG A 115 -11.88 -19.26 12.55
C ARG A 115 -11.60 -20.44 13.49
N ALA A 116 -12.63 -20.97 14.16
CA ALA A 116 -12.52 -22.12 15.05
C ALA A 116 -12.13 -23.41 14.28
N ASP A 117 -12.65 -23.60 13.07
CA ASP A 117 -12.30 -24.73 12.21
C ASP A 117 -10.89 -24.58 11.61
N ARG A 118 -10.47 -23.38 11.20
CA ARG A 118 -9.08 -23.11 10.78
C ARG A 118 -8.03 -23.34 11.88
N LYS A 119 -8.42 -23.31 13.17
CA LYS A 119 -7.55 -23.63 14.31
C LYS A 119 -7.39 -25.14 14.59
N LYS A 120 -8.14 -26.02 13.92
CA LYS A 120 -8.11 -27.48 14.18
C LYS A 120 -7.09 -28.26 13.35
N GLY A 121 -6.57 -27.67 12.27
CA GLY A 121 -5.48 -28.25 11.50
C GLY A 121 -4.12 -27.75 12.01
N PRO A 122 -3.05 -28.56 11.93
CA PRO A 122 -1.69 -28.02 11.97
C PRO A 122 -1.52 -27.04 10.79
N ALA A 123 -0.59 -26.08 10.94
CA ALA A 123 -0.17 -25.28 9.79
C ALA A 123 0.48 -26.21 8.73
N PRO A 124 0.23 -26.00 7.43
CA PRO A 124 0.93 -26.72 6.37
C PRO A 124 2.43 -26.62 6.55
N THR A 125 3.15 -27.73 6.42
CA THR A 125 4.61 -27.74 6.58
C THR A 125 5.27 -26.97 5.43
N GLU A 126 6.49 -26.47 5.64
CA GLU A 126 7.24 -25.77 4.59
C GLU A 126 7.42 -26.66 3.34
N GLU A 127 7.61 -27.97 3.53
CA GLU A 127 7.64 -28.96 2.45
C GLU A 127 6.33 -29.02 1.66
N GLU A 128 5.17 -28.97 2.32
CA GLU A 128 3.86 -28.93 1.67
C GLU A 128 3.63 -27.60 0.93
N VAL A 129 4.04 -26.48 1.53
CA VAL A 129 3.96 -25.15 0.93
C VAL A 129 4.84 -25.06 -0.33
N VAL A 130 6.10 -25.50 -0.25
CA VAL A 130 7.02 -25.56 -1.41
C VAL A 130 6.52 -26.54 -2.46
N SER A 131 5.99 -27.70 -2.07
CA SER A 131 5.33 -28.65 -2.99
C SER A 131 4.17 -28.01 -3.76
N ARG A 132 3.35 -27.20 -3.08
CA ARG A 132 2.21 -26.50 -3.66
C ARG A 132 2.65 -25.36 -4.57
N LEU A 133 3.69 -24.60 -4.19
CA LEU A 133 4.27 -23.53 -5.01
C LEU A 133 4.93 -24.06 -6.29
N ALA A 134 5.67 -25.17 -6.21
CA ALA A 134 6.23 -25.83 -7.39
C ALA A 134 5.12 -26.24 -8.37
N ARG A 135 4.08 -26.92 -7.88
CA ARG A 135 2.92 -27.33 -8.70
C ARG A 135 2.17 -26.14 -9.34
N LEU A 136 2.05 -25.01 -8.64
CA LEU A 136 1.47 -23.78 -9.19
C LEU A 136 2.34 -23.10 -10.25
N ARG A 137 3.67 -23.33 -10.22
CA ARG A 137 4.64 -22.87 -11.23
C ARG A 137 4.86 -23.87 -12.38
N GLY A 138 4.07 -24.96 -12.44
CA GLY A 138 4.28 -26.04 -13.42
C GLY A 138 5.53 -26.88 -13.19
N GLN A 139 6.21 -26.72 -12.04
CA GLN A 139 7.46 -27.39 -11.69
C GLN A 139 7.19 -28.64 -10.85
N SER A 140 8.04 -29.66 -10.99
CA SER A 140 8.04 -30.81 -10.08
C SER A 140 8.66 -30.42 -8.73
N TYR A 141 8.05 -30.88 -7.65
CA TYR A 141 8.66 -30.76 -6.32
C TYR A 141 9.81 -31.77 -6.18
N ILE A 142 10.97 -31.28 -5.74
CA ILE A 142 12.17 -32.08 -5.47
C ILE A 142 12.53 -31.85 -3.99
N PRO A 143 12.45 -32.89 -3.12
CA PRO A 143 12.85 -32.75 -1.72
C PRO A 143 14.34 -32.43 -1.60
N ALA A 144 14.69 -31.53 -0.68
CA ALA A 144 16.03 -30.97 -0.52
C ALA A 144 17.11 -32.03 -0.21
N ASN A 145 16.74 -33.18 0.37
CA ASN A 145 17.66 -34.28 0.69
C ASN A 145 17.74 -35.35 -0.42
N THR A 146 17.51 -34.96 -1.69
CA THR A 146 17.73 -35.83 -2.85
C THR A 146 18.98 -35.38 -3.62
N LYS A 147 19.68 -36.33 -4.26
CA LYS A 147 20.88 -36.02 -5.07
C LYS A 147 20.61 -35.06 -6.23
N LEU A 148 19.34 -34.88 -6.61
CA LEU A 148 18.89 -33.92 -7.61
C LEU A 148 18.79 -32.49 -7.06
N ALA A 149 18.48 -32.31 -5.77
CA ALA A 149 18.44 -30.99 -5.16
C ALA A 149 19.84 -30.35 -5.16
N ASN A 150 20.88 -31.10 -4.82
CA ASN A 150 22.27 -30.63 -4.89
C ASN A 150 22.70 -30.23 -6.32
N ALA A 151 22.13 -30.85 -7.37
CA ALA A 151 22.38 -30.46 -8.75
C ALA A 151 21.66 -29.16 -9.15
N LEU A 152 20.56 -28.82 -8.48
CA LEU A 152 19.81 -27.57 -8.70
C LEU A 152 20.37 -26.40 -7.86
N VAL A 153 20.89 -26.67 -6.66
CA VAL A 153 21.57 -25.68 -5.78
C VAL A 153 22.78 -25.05 -6.46
N VAL A 154 23.42 -25.72 -7.42
CA VAL A 154 24.52 -25.18 -8.26
C VAL A 154 24.07 -23.96 -9.10
N LEU A 155 22.77 -23.72 -9.27
CA LEU A 155 22.22 -22.52 -9.92
C LEU A 155 21.81 -21.42 -8.92
N SER A 156 22.00 -21.60 -7.61
CA SER A 156 21.51 -20.67 -6.57
C SER A 156 22.32 -20.74 -5.26
N SER A 157 23.64 -20.83 -5.35
CA SER A 157 24.55 -20.82 -4.19
C SER A 157 24.99 -19.40 -3.81
N THR A 158 24.33 -18.80 -2.83
CA THR A 158 24.84 -17.61 -2.12
C THR A 158 25.82 -18.03 -1.02
N THR A 159 27.01 -17.44 -0.98
CA THR A 159 27.95 -17.53 0.15
C THR A 159 27.72 -16.42 1.17
N GLU A 160 28.24 -16.59 2.38
CA GLU A 160 27.85 -15.81 3.57
C GLU A 160 28.44 -14.38 3.61
N ASP A 161 29.38 -14.06 2.71
CA ASP A 161 30.09 -12.76 2.64
C ASP A 161 29.54 -11.78 1.58
N GLY A 162 28.45 -12.11 0.89
CA GLY A 162 27.66 -11.15 0.12
C GLY A 162 28.21 -10.68 -1.24
N GLU A 163 29.36 -11.17 -1.69
CA GLU A 163 29.87 -10.92 -3.04
C GLU A 163 29.25 -11.89 -4.07
N ILE A 164 28.66 -11.35 -5.14
CA ILE A 164 28.00 -12.14 -6.19
C ILE A 164 29.05 -12.61 -7.21
N GLU A 165 29.43 -13.89 -7.17
CA GLU A 165 30.18 -14.49 -8.28
C GLU A 165 29.32 -14.48 -9.57
N PRO A 166 29.87 -14.06 -10.72
CA PRO A 166 29.11 -13.98 -11.96
C PRO A 166 28.81 -15.38 -12.51
N THR A 167 27.55 -15.83 -12.37
CA THR A 167 27.08 -17.12 -12.87
C THR A 167 27.42 -17.32 -14.35
N TYR A 168 28.38 -18.21 -14.63
CA TYR A 168 28.81 -18.50 -16.00
C TYR A 168 27.71 -19.24 -16.78
N THR A 169 26.85 -18.50 -17.46
CA THR A 169 26.04 -19.03 -18.55
C THR A 169 26.97 -19.43 -19.69
N ALA A 170 27.00 -20.72 -20.05
CA ALA A 170 27.79 -21.20 -21.17
C ALA A 170 27.43 -20.41 -22.46
N PRO A 171 28.42 -19.91 -23.24
CA PRO A 171 28.16 -19.15 -24.45
C PRO A 171 27.24 -19.91 -25.42
N ASP A 172 26.24 -19.21 -25.97
CA ASP A 172 25.28 -19.80 -26.90
C ASP A 172 25.97 -20.25 -28.20
N THR A 173 26.22 -21.55 -28.30
CA THR A 173 26.94 -22.22 -29.40
C THR A 173 26.14 -22.32 -30.69
N ARG A 174 24.85 -21.93 -30.70
CA ARG A 174 24.04 -21.87 -31.92
C ARG A 174 24.64 -20.86 -32.91
N THR A 175 24.50 -21.12 -34.20
CA THR A 175 24.82 -20.15 -35.24
C THR A 175 23.88 -18.94 -35.18
N ASP A 176 24.30 -17.83 -35.76
CA ASP A 176 23.48 -16.61 -35.77
C ASP A 176 22.18 -16.77 -36.59
N GLN A 177 22.18 -17.68 -37.56
CA GLN A 177 20.97 -18.10 -38.29
C GLN A 177 20.01 -18.88 -37.37
N GLU A 178 20.48 -19.89 -36.64
CA GLU A 178 19.64 -20.65 -35.69
C GLU A 178 19.10 -19.75 -34.55
N LYS A 179 19.86 -18.71 -34.17
CA LYS A 179 19.40 -17.67 -33.23
C LYS A 179 18.29 -16.81 -33.84
N ALA A 180 18.43 -16.37 -35.09
CA ALA A 180 17.39 -15.63 -35.80
C ALA A 180 16.12 -16.47 -35.99
N ASP A 181 16.25 -17.72 -36.45
CA ASP A 181 15.13 -18.65 -36.64
C ASP A 181 14.43 -18.98 -35.31
N SER A 182 15.19 -19.12 -34.22
CA SER A 182 14.64 -19.28 -32.86
C SER A 182 13.79 -18.08 -32.42
N LEU A 183 14.18 -16.86 -32.76
CA LEU A 183 13.40 -15.65 -32.45
C LEU A 183 12.17 -15.51 -33.35
N LEU A 184 12.30 -15.82 -34.65
CA LEU A 184 11.18 -15.81 -35.60
C LEU A 184 10.10 -16.82 -35.21
N ASN A 185 10.49 -18.01 -34.74
CA ASN A 185 9.56 -19.01 -34.23
C ASN A 185 8.84 -18.52 -32.95
N GLN A 186 9.54 -17.88 -32.00
CA GLN A 186 8.89 -17.29 -30.83
C GLN A 186 7.85 -16.23 -31.22
N PHE A 187 8.18 -15.30 -32.12
CA PHE A 187 7.22 -14.30 -32.61
C PHE A 187 6.03 -14.94 -33.34
N ALA A 188 6.24 -16.03 -34.09
CA ALA A 188 5.17 -16.76 -34.76
C ALA A 188 4.24 -17.50 -33.77
N GLU A 189 4.78 -18.03 -32.67
CA GLU A 189 4.02 -18.66 -31.59
C GLU A 189 3.24 -17.63 -30.76
N GLU A 190 3.88 -16.52 -30.36
CA GLU A 190 3.21 -15.41 -29.66
C GLU A 190 2.08 -14.82 -30.51
N LYS A 191 2.30 -14.57 -31.81
CA LYS A 191 1.23 -14.14 -32.71
C LYS A 191 0.11 -15.17 -32.78
N GLN A 192 0.44 -16.46 -32.90
CA GLN A 192 -0.57 -17.54 -32.89
C GLN A 192 -1.35 -17.68 -31.57
N LEU A 193 -0.89 -17.07 -30.47
CA LEU A 193 -1.65 -16.97 -29.22
C LEU A 193 -2.52 -15.70 -29.20
N LEU A 194 -2.01 -14.58 -29.72
CA LEU A 194 -2.78 -13.34 -29.92
C LEU A 194 -3.95 -13.54 -30.89
N ASP A 195 -3.73 -14.20 -32.03
CA ASP A 195 -4.77 -14.54 -33.03
C ASP A 195 -5.82 -15.54 -32.48
N LYS A 196 -5.59 -16.14 -31.30
CA LYS A 196 -6.52 -17.07 -30.62
C LYS A 196 -7.21 -16.47 -29.40
N LEU A 197 -6.85 -15.26 -28.97
CA LEU A 197 -7.58 -14.55 -27.92
C LEU A 197 -8.92 -14.05 -28.48
N PRO A 198 -10.06 -14.33 -27.83
CA PRO A 198 -11.35 -13.82 -28.29
C PRO A 198 -11.39 -12.29 -28.18
N SER A 199 -12.14 -11.64 -29.06
CA SER A 199 -12.45 -10.21 -28.91
C SER A 199 -13.11 -9.96 -27.55
N PRO A 200 -12.87 -8.82 -26.87
CA PRO A 200 -13.58 -8.46 -25.65
C PRO A 200 -15.11 -8.54 -25.79
N GLU A 201 -15.64 -8.23 -26.97
CA GLU A 201 -17.07 -8.35 -27.30
C GLU A 201 -17.54 -9.82 -27.31
N GLN A 202 -16.69 -10.74 -27.76
CA GLN A 202 -16.97 -12.17 -27.79
C GLN A 202 -16.92 -12.77 -26.38
N GLU A 203 -15.93 -12.39 -25.56
CA GLU A 203 -15.87 -12.81 -24.14
C GLU A 203 -17.11 -12.30 -23.38
N ILE A 204 -17.49 -11.03 -23.59
CA ILE A 204 -18.71 -10.45 -23.03
C ILE A 204 -19.95 -11.20 -23.52
N ALA A 205 -20.06 -11.53 -24.82
CA ALA A 205 -21.19 -12.26 -25.38
C ALA A 205 -21.29 -13.70 -24.86
N GLU A 206 -20.18 -14.43 -24.70
CA GLU A 206 -20.15 -15.75 -24.07
C GLU A 206 -20.56 -15.67 -22.59
N ARG A 207 -20.05 -14.68 -21.85
CA ARG A 207 -20.40 -14.47 -20.44
C ARG A 207 -21.88 -14.10 -20.26
N LEU A 208 -22.43 -13.27 -21.15
CA LEU A 208 -23.85 -12.94 -21.20
C LEU A 208 -24.72 -14.14 -21.60
N ASN A 209 -24.29 -14.97 -22.54
CA ASN A 209 -24.99 -16.20 -22.91
C ASN A 209 -24.97 -17.23 -21.78
N LYS A 210 -23.88 -17.33 -21.01
CA LYS A 210 -23.80 -18.16 -19.81
C LYS A 210 -24.74 -17.65 -18.71
N LEU A 211 -24.70 -16.35 -18.40
CA LEU A 211 -25.63 -15.72 -17.45
C LEU A 211 -27.09 -15.94 -17.86
N ARG A 212 -27.44 -15.75 -19.14
CA ARG A 212 -28.79 -15.97 -19.66
C ARG A 212 -29.26 -17.43 -19.57
N ARG A 213 -28.35 -18.42 -19.58
CA ARG A 213 -28.68 -19.84 -19.32
C ARG A 213 -28.82 -20.16 -17.83
N GLU A 214 -28.12 -19.43 -16.96
CA GLU A 214 -28.24 -19.57 -15.50
C GLU A 214 -29.51 -18.88 -14.97
N SER A 215 -30.03 -17.88 -15.68
CA SER A 215 -31.15 -17.04 -15.24
C SER A 215 -32.53 -17.38 -15.83
N THR A 216 -32.68 -18.51 -16.56
CA THR A 216 -34.00 -18.94 -17.06
C THR A 216 -34.89 -19.44 -15.92
N SER A 217 -35.72 -18.56 -15.40
CA SER A 217 -36.96 -18.96 -14.72
C SER A 217 -37.85 -19.73 -15.71
N PRO A 218 -38.67 -20.72 -15.29
CA PRO A 218 -39.48 -21.56 -16.19
C PRO A 218 -40.55 -20.85 -17.07
N GLN A 219 -40.59 -19.51 -17.07
CA GLN A 219 -41.50 -18.72 -17.88
C GLN A 219 -40.91 -18.32 -19.25
N ASP A 220 -39.59 -18.24 -19.39
CA ASP A 220 -38.94 -17.78 -20.64
C ASP A 220 -38.82 -18.86 -21.73
N GLU A 221 -38.88 -20.15 -21.38
CA GLU A 221 -38.98 -21.22 -22.38
C GLU A 221 -40.31 -21.14 -23.16
N VAL A 222 -41.39 -20.72 -22.49
CA VAL A 222 -42.73 -20.57 -23.08
C VAL A 222 -42.77 -19.41 -24.08
N THR A 223 -42.13 -18.28 -23.76
CA THR A 223 -42.06 -17.12 -24.68
C THR A 223 -41.15 -17.39 -25.87
N ALA A 224 -40.05 -18.15 -25.69
CA ALA A 224 -39.20 -18.62 -26.79
C ALA A 224 -39.95 -19.55 -27.74
N LEU A 225 -40.67 -20.56 -27.22
CA LEU A 225 -41.49 -21.48 -28.01
C LEU A 225 -42.65 -20.76 -28.72
N MET A 226 -43.33 -19.83 -28.05
CA MET A 226 -44.39 -19.03 -28.65
C MET A 226 -43.88 -18.22 -29.86
N ARG A 227 -42.66 -17.66 -29.76
CA ARG A 227 -42.04 -16.90 -30.86
C ARG A 227 -41.61 -17.79 -32.05
N GLN A 228 -41.37 -19.08 -31.83
CA GLN A 228 -41.10 -20.06 -32.90
C GLN A 228 -42.38 -20.61 -33.56
N LEU A 229 -43.53 -20.53 -32.90
CA LEU A 229 -44.83 -20.94 -33.47
C LEU A 229 -45.42 -19.84 -34.37
N SER A 230 -45.22 -18.57 -34.04
CA SER A 230 -45.73 -17.43 -34.82
C SER A 230 -45.16 -17.30 -36.24
N THR A 231 -44.07 -17.99 -36.59
CA THR A 231 -43.41 -17.89 -37.91
C THR A 231 -43.87 -18.94 -38.92
N GLN A 232 -44.79 -19.85 -38.56
CA GLN A 232 -45.27 -20.94 -39.44
C GLN A 232 -46.75 -20.81 -39.85
N SER A 233 -47.39 -19.66 -39.63
CA SER A 233 -48.80 -19.46 -40.02
C SER A 233 -49.08 -18.03 -40.49
N GLY A 234 -49.65 -17.89 -41.70
CA GLY A 234 -50.25 -16.65 -42.20
C GLY A 234 -49.56 -16.05 -43.43
N SER A 235 -50.15 -16.23 -44.62
CA SER A 235 -49.83 -15.46 -45.82
C SER A 235 -51.13 -15.10 -46.55
N ALA A 236 -51.28 -13.83 -46.92
CA ALA A 236 -52.47 -13.21 -47.56
C ALA A 236 -53.75 -13.20 -46.68
N HIS A 237 -54.76 -12.33 -46.90
CA HIS A 237 -54.99 -11.37 -47.99
C HIS A 237 -55.90 -10.19 -47.55
N SER A 238 -55.75 -9.01 -48.19
CA SER A 238 -56.77 -7.96 -48.41
C SER A 238 -57.62 -7.38 -47.25
N GLY A 239 -57.51 -6.06 -47.02
CA GLY A 239 -58.71 -5.20 -46.84
C GLY A 239 -58.72 -4.14 -45.71
N LYS A 240 -58.48 -2.87 -46.09
CA LYS A 240 -59.39 -1.69 -45.95
C LYS A 240 -60.17 -1.44 -44.65
N ASP A 241 -60.42 -0.21 -44.19
CA ASP A 241 -60.08 1.22 -44.51
C ASP A 241 -60.46 2.00 -43.19
N VAL A 242 -60.12 3.26 -42.83
CA VAL A 242 -59.60 4.48 -43.48
C VAL A 242 -59.10 5.49 -42.38
N GLN A 243 -58.33 6.54 -42.75
CA GLN A 243 -57.95 7.77 -41.99
C GLN A 243 -57.10 7.68 -40.69
N ASP A 244 -56.22 8.65 -40.35
CA ASP A 244 -55.95 9.96 -40.99
C ASP A 244 -54.46 10.41 -40.93
N CYS A 245 -54.03 11.22 -41.91
CA CYS A 245 -52.69 11.80 -42.08
C CYS A 245 -52.79 13.13 -42.88
N PRO A 246 -52.06 14.19 -42.51
CA PRO A 246 -50.79 14.51 -43.21
C PRO A 246 -49.72 15.10 -42.24
N GLY A 247 -48.46 15.38 -42.58
CA GLY A 247 -47.67 15.33 -43.83
C GLY A 247 -46.41 16.22 -43.61
N ALA A 248 -45.32 16.17 -44.38
CA ALA A 248 -45.04 15.44 -45.62
C ALA A 248 -43.54 15.11 -45.72
N ALA A 249 -43.22 14.15 -46.61
CA ALA A 249 -42.21 14.17 -47.69
C ALA A 249 -40.80 14.80 -47.47
N GLU A 250 -39.73 14.35 -48.14
CA GLU A 250 -39.66 13.42 -49.29
C GLU A 250 -38.36 12.59 -49.26
N SER A 251 -38.32 11.50 -50.02
CA SER A 251 -37.16 10.60 -50.13
C SER A 251 -36.72 10.46 -51.58
N GLN A 252 -35.43 10.66 -51.87
CA GLN A 252 -34.82 10.25 -53.13
C GLN A 252 -33.47 9.55 -52.93
N ASP A 253 -33.18 8.69 -53.89
CA ASP A 253 -32.09 7.72 -53.96
C ASP A 253 -30.86 8.35 -54.64
N VAL A 254 -29.64 8.14 -54.13
CA VAL A 254 -28.52 7.47 -54.83
C VAL A 254 -27.20 7.46 -54.04
N SER A 255 -26.42 6.43 -54.35
CA SER A 255 -24.95 6.43 -54.41
C SER A 255 -24.13 6.15 -53.15
N MET A 256 -23.00 5.49 -53.41
CA MET A 256 -22.03 4.93 -52.47
C MET A 256 -20.66 5.44 -52.92
N GLU A 257 -20.34 6.67 -52.53
CA GLU A 257 -19.16 7.40 -53.02
C GLU A 257 -18.07 7.53 -51.95
N SER A 258 -16.84 7.55 -52.44
CA SER A 258 -15.58 7.48 -51.69
C SER A 258 -15.17 8.79 -50.99
N ASP A 259 -14.25 8.64 -50.03
CA ASP A 259 -13.20 9.61 -49.62
C ASP A 259 -13.59 11.06 -49.25
N GLY A 260 -13.46 11.39 -47.95
CA GLY A 260 -13.39 12.78 -47.49
C GLY A 260 -14.02 13.02 -46.12
N GLU A 261 -13.37 12.58 -45.03
CA GLU A 261 -13.78 12.97 -43.68
C GLU A 261 -13.54 14.48 -43.47
N ASN A 262 -14.58 15.30 -43.68
CA ASN A 262 -14.49 16.74 -43.49
C ASN A 262 -14.22 17.05 -42.00
N GLU A 263 -13.01 17.53 -41.71
CA GLU A 263 -12.55 17.92 -40.38
C GLU A 263 -13.54 18.83 -39.65
N GLU A 264 -14.25 19.70 -40.38
CA GLU A 264 -15.24 20.62 -39.80
C GLU A 264 -16.42 19.87 -39.17
N VAL A 265 -16.87 18.75 -39.76
CA VAL A 265 -17.95 17.92 -39.21
C VAL A 265 -17.49 17.20 -37.94
N MET A 266 -16.24 16.72 -37.93
CA MET A 266 -15.64 16.11 -36.75
C MET A 266 -15.44 17.13 -35.62
N ALA A 267 -14.93 18.33 -35.93
CA ALA A 267 -14.75 19.42 -34.98
C ALA A 267 -16.09 19.90 -34.39
N ARG A 268 -17.14 20.04 -35.21
CA ARG A 268 -18.51 20.34 -34.74
C ARG A 268 -19.03 19.26 -33.77
N LYS A 269 -18.77 17.98 -34.05
CA LYS A 269 -19.15 16.85 -33.18
C LYS A 269 -18.38 16.85 -31.85
N ILE A 270 -17.08 17.14 -31.87
CA ILE A 270 -16.23 17.25 -30.67
C ILE A 270 -16.69 18.42 -29.78
N MET A 271 -16.91 19.61 -30.37
CA MET A 271 -17.42 20.77 -29.63
C MET A 271 -18.80 20.52 -29.02
N ALA A 272 -19.68 19.78 -29.70
CA ALA A 272 -20.98 19.39 -29.17
C ALA A 272 -20.87 18.43 -27.95
N SER A 273 -19.89 17.52 -27.94
CA SER A 273 -19.63 16.63 -26.80
C SER A 273 -19.13 17.41 -25.58
N ALA A 274 -18.10 18.25 -25.76
CA ALA A 274 -17.50 19.03 -24.69
C ALA A 274 -18.49 20.00 -24.01
N LEU A 275 -19.43 20.59 -24.77
CA LEU A 275 -20.50 21.42 -24.21
C LEU A 275 -21.54 20.62 -23.41
N LEU A 276 -21.77 19.36 -23.77
CA LEU A 276 -22.69 18.46 -23.07
C LEU A 276 -22.04 17.95 -21.78
N GLU A 277 -20.76 17.56 -21.83
CA GLU A 277 -19.93 17.18 -20.68
C GLU A 277 -19.86 18.32 -19.64
N ALA A 278 -19.52 19.54 -20.06
CA ALA A 278 -19.49 20.71 -19.17
C ALA A 278 -20.88 21.06 -18.57
N GLU A 279 -21.98 20.61 -19.17
CA GLU A 279 -23.34 20.78 -18.66
C GLU A 279 -23.82 19.60 -17.80
N LEU A 280 -23.13 18.46 -17.87
CA LEU A 280 -23.25 17.35 -16.92
C LEU A 280 -22.43 17.63 -15.65
N ASP A 281 -21.22 18.17 -15.74
CA ASP A 281 -20.38 18.49 -14.57
C ASP A 281 -21.07 19.49 -13.62
N LYS A 282 -21.73 20.52 -14.16
CA LYS A 282 -22.57 21.46 -13.38
C LYS A 282 -23.72 20.78 -12.63
N LYS A 283 -24.21 19.64 -13.13
CA LYS A 283 -25.31 18.85 -12.53
C LYS A 283 -24.81 17.73 -11.62
N ALA A 284 -23.58 17.26 -11.84
CA ALA A 284 -22.90 16.25 -11.03
C ALA A 284 -22.22 16.87 -9.79
N GLY A 285 -21.92 18.17 -9.78
CA GLY A 285 -21.42 18.90 -8.61
C GLY A 285 -19.95 18.61 -8.27
N VAL A 286 -19.18 18.04 -9.20
CA VAL A 286 -17.78 17.63 -8.97
C VAL A 286 -16.85 18.85 -9.06
N LEU A 287 -16.65 19.54 -7.93
CA LEU A 287 -15.72 20.67 -7.83
C LEU A 287 -14.33 20.22 -7.35
N VAL A 288 -13.33 20.31 -8.22
CA VAL A 288 -11.91 20.14 -7.86
C VAL A 288 -11.30 21.49 -7.47
N GLY A 289 -11.47 21.85 -6.18
CA GLY A 289 -10.61 22.75 -5.39
C GLY A 289 -10.43 24.22 -5.81
N SER A 290 -10.82 25.16 -4.93
CA SER A 290 -9.87 25.73 -3.94
C SER A 290 -10.45 26.90 -3.12
N SER A 291 -10.25 26.84 -1.80
CA SER A 291 -10.25 27.93 -0.79
C SER A 291 -11.55 28.65 -0.37
N SER A 292 -11.54 29.00 0.93
CA SER A 292 -12.27 30.07 1.63
C SER A 292 -13.76 29.88 2.03
N GLU A 293 -13.89 29.31 3.24
CA GLU A 293 -14.59 29.90 4.41
C GLU A 293 -16.12 29.71 4.64
N GLU A 294 -16.40 29.47 5.94
CA GLU A 294 -17.65 29.61 6.72
C GLU A 294 -18.70 28.46 6.80
N LEU A 295 -18.43 27.57 7.76
CA LEU A 295 -19.36 27.07 8.81
C LEU A 295 -20.57 26.17 8.47
N SER A 296 -20.45 24.88 8.83
CA SER A 296 -21.44 24.20 9.70
C SER A 296 -20.78 23.07 10.53
N ASP A 297 -20.34 23.37 11.75
CA ASP A 297 -19.75 22.39 12.69
C ASP A 297 -20.83 21.54 13.38
N SER A 298 -20.68 20.21 13.36
CA SER A 298 -21.48 19.23 14.12
C SER A 298 -20.90 17.82 14.13
N ASP A 299 -20.07 17.45 13.16
CA ASP A 299 -19.40 16.14 13.12
C ASP A 299 -18.15 16.13 14.00
N LYS A 300 -18.33 15.64 15.23
CA LYS A 300 -17.23 15.19 16.08
C LYS A 300 -16.67 13.88 15.53
N GLU A 301 -15.91 13.98 14.45
CA GLU A 301 -14.92 12.96 14.16
C GLU A 301 -13.92 12.94 15.31
N ASP A 302 -13.79 11.79 15.98
CA ASP A 302 -12.72 11.55 16.95
C ASP A 302 -11.37 11.54 16.21
N LYS A 303 -10.82 12.74 15.94
CA LYS A 303 -9.46 12.94 15.42
C LYS A 303 -8.54 12.09 16.27
N SER A 304 -8.02 11.01 15.69
CA SER A 304 -7.46 9.90 16.45
C SER A 304 -6.37 10.38 17.41
N GLU A 305 -6.63 10.24 18.72
CA GLU A 305 -5.65 10.51 19.78
C GLU A 305 -4.52 9.48 19.72
N SER A 306 -3.65 9.63 18.72
CA SER A 306 -2.44 8.85 18.55
C SER A 306 -1.56 9.10 19.77
N PRO A 307 -1.21 8.08 20.58
CA PRO A 307 -0.58 8.26 21.89
C PRO A 307 0.89 8.73 21.83
N TRP A 308 1.31 9.31 20.71
CA TRP A 308 2.69 9.67 20.40
C TRP A 308 2.82 11.16 20.11
N CYS A 309 3.98 11.72 20.42
CA CYS A 309 4.31 13.11 20.14
C CYS A 309 4.41 13.35 18.65
N ILE A 310 3.65 14.32 18.12
CA ILE A 310 3.61 14.62 16.68
C ILE A 310 4.95 15.14 16.10
N ILE A 311 5.95 15.45 16.94
CA ILE A 311 7.27 15.94 16.53
C ILE A 311 8.33 14.81 16.48
N CYS A 312 8.26 13.82 17.37
CA CYS A 312 9.31 12.79 17.53
C CYS A 312 8.81 11.34 17.52
N ASN A 313 7.50 11.11 17.55
CA ASN A 313 6.85 9.79 17.70
C ASN A 313 7.21 9.02 19.00
N GLU A 314 7.75 9.70 20.01
CA GLU A 314 7.90 9.18 21.38
C GLU A 314 6.57 9.27 22.15
N ASP A 315 6.43 8.57 23.28
CA ASP A 315 5.19 8.57 24.07
C ASP A 315 4.75 9.99 24.49
N ALA A 316 3.50 10.33 24.19
CA ALA A 316 2.93 11.62 24.55
C ALA A 316 2.64 11.70 26.05
N THR A 317 3.03 12.83 26.66
CA THR A 317 2.80 13.10 28.10
C THR A 317 2.05 14.42 28.34
N LEU A 318 1.86 15.22 27.29
CA LEU A 318 1.19 16.51 27.32
C LEU A 318 0.28 16.66 26.08
N GLN A 319 -0.93 17.17 26.28
CA GLN A 319 -1.85 17.59 25.22
C GLN A 319 -1.94 19.12 25.21
N CYS A 320 -1.72 19.75 24.06
CA CYS A 320 -1.79 21.22 23.91
C CYS A 320 -3.22 21.64 23.59
N THR A 321 -3.87 22.43 24.46
CA THR A 321 -5.25 22.88 24.22
C THR A 321 -5.37 23.99 23.18
N ASP A 322 -4.27 24.65 22.87
CA ASP A 322 -4.20 25.82 21.97
C ASP A 322 -3.51 25.47 20.62
N CYS A 323 -3.21 24.18 20.39
CA CYS A 323 -2.82 23.57 19.12
C CYS A 323 -3.76 22.39 18.81
N ASP A 324 -5.06 22.63 18.64
CA ASP A 324 -6.10 21.65 18.23
C ASP A 324 -6.19 20.32 19.01
N GLY A 325 -5.61 20.22 20.21
CA GLY A 325 -5.53 18.98 20.98
C GLY A 325 -4.32 18.09 20.66
N ASP A 326 -3.33 18.62 19.94
CA ASP A 326 -2.09 17.92 19.57
C ASP A 326 -1.34 17.36 20.79
N LEU A 327 -0.73 16.20 20.57
CA LEU A 327 -0.02 15.43 21.59
C LEU A 327 1.50 15.58 21.48
N TYR A 328 2.15 15.76 22.62
CA TYR A 328 3.58 16.09 22.74
C TYR A 328 4.27 15.35 23.90
N CYS A 329 5.56 15.05 23.74
CA CYS A 329 6.43 14.70 24.87
C CYS A 329 6.91 15.99 25.56
N ASN A 330 7.34 15.90 26.82
CA ASN A 330 7.77 17.07 27.60
C ASN A 330 8.93 17.86 26.94
N GLU A 331 9.86 17.20 26.25
CA GLU A 331 10.94 17.87 25.54
C GLU A 331 10.45 18.60 24.28
N CYS A 332 9.63 17.97 23.44
CA CYS A 332 9.10 18.59 22.24
C CYS A 332 8.11 19.72 22.54
N PHE A 333 7.26 19.56 23.57
CA PHE A 333 6.41 20.65 24.05
C PHE A 333 7.24 21.85 24.52
N SER A 334 8.24 21.63 25.38
CA SER A 334 9.04 22.72 25.93
C SER A 334 9.94 23.39 24.90
N LYS A 335 10.53 22.66 23.94
CA LYS A 335 11.28 23.27 22.83
C LYS A 335 10.34 24.09 21.93
N GLY A 336 9.28 23.49 21.39
CA GLY A 336 8.37 24.19 20.47
C GLY A 336 7.66 25.38 21.12
N HIS A 337 7.01 25.18 22.26
CA HIS A 337 6.12 26.20 22.83
C HIS A 337 6.85 27.21 23.72
N ARG A 338 8.02 26.87 24.29
CA ARG A 338 8.77 27.79 25.17
C ARG A 338 9.97 28.45 24.51
N GLU A 339 10.59 27.83 23.52
CA GLU A 339 11.78 28.39 22.84
C GLU A 339 11.40 29.27 21.63
N TRP A 340 10.28 28.97 20.94
CA TRP A 340 9.85 29.72 19.74
C TRP A 340 8.79 30.81 20.01
N GLY A 341 8.51 31.11 21.28
CA GLY A 341 7.64 32.24 21.67
C GLY A 341 6.15 31.92 21.83
N MET A 342 5.73 30.67 21.63
CA MET A 342 4.35 30.18 21.86
C MET A 342 4.00 30.01 23.37
N THR A 343 4.51 30.91 24.23
CA THR A 343 4.60 30.72 25.69
C THR A 343 3.26 30.64 26.42
N ASP A 344 2.18 31.08 25.75
CA ASP A 344 0.86 31.23 26.34
C ASP A 344 -0.02 29.97 26.13
N HIS A 345 0.48 29.01 25.35
CA HIS A 345 -0.17 27.73 25.06
C HIS A 345 -0.18 26.83 26.30
N LYS A 346 -1.36 26.29 26.63
CA LYS A 346 -1.58 25.50 27.84
C LYS A 346 -1.51 24.02 27.52
N ALA A 347 -0.64 23.31 28.22
CA ALA A 347 -0.65 21.86 28.24
C ALA A 347 -1.55 21.31 29.34
N ARG A 348 -2.24 20.21 29.05
CA ARG A 348 -2.82 19.28 30.03
C ARG A 348 -1.97 18.00 30.08
N PRO A 349 -1.85 17.32 31.23
CA PRO A 349 -1.20 16.02 31.27
C PRO A 349 -2.04 14.99 30.49
N PHE A 350 -1.41 14.31 29.55
CA PHE A 350 -1.99 13.17 28.83
C PHE A 350 -1.47 11.87 29.46
N ASN A 351 -2.36 10.91 29.69
CA ASN A 351 -2.03 9.57 30.18
C ASN A 351 -2.76 8.55 29.31
N HIS A 352 -2.07 7.43 29.02
CA HIS A 352 -2.60 6.30 28.23
C HIS A 352 -3.63 5.45 29.01
#